data_AF-D2VQV1-F1
#
_entry.id   AF-D2VQV1-F1
#
_cell.length_a   1.000
_cell.length_b   1.000
_cell.length_c   1.000
_cell.angle_alpha   90.00
_cell.angle_beta   90.00
_cell.angle_gamma   90.00
#
_symmetry.space_group_name_H-M   'P 1'
#
loop_
_entity.id
_entity.type
_entity.pdbx_description
1 polymer ?
#
loop_
_entity_poly.entity_id
_entity_poly.type
_entity_poly.pdbx_seq_one_letter_code
_entity_poly.pdbx_strand_id
1 'polypeptide(L)'
;MSQQPPVLISTPQQFHDMVLNPETIPKQFRVENLIGRIVKGRRDKPEEFLQLTDDATDRTAFMFGEDGVEKLLEIAAKFEHTDGKLSNGAALEMFHLIGFEESYVKEKISQNVRFELLIISKSSFMNDSGSFVEVASWDGICSLVEHVFPRIHPICCKYLDQLKTTTFEEIKKMADFDFGEIRRFGSSHPLYFNEEKFFEYCKEKKLTKNEEPSLLDIRTFFYYACGMRELYSGDGWTYTEKGVKGLKEYLGQNIKRSQLVDHTCMHLDV
;
A
#
# COMPACT_ATOMS: atom_id res chain seq x y z
N MET A 1 -11.05 -17.06 37.13
CA MET A 1 -11.89 -17.19 35.93
C MET A 1 -10.95 -17.37 34.75
N SER A 2 -10.99 -18.51 34.06
CA SER A 2 -10.19 -18.73 32.85
C SER A 2 -10.82 -17.94 31.71
N GLN A 3 -10.15 -16.91 31.19
CA GLN A 3 -10.61 -16.23 29.98
C GLN A 3 -10.48 -17.20 28.81
N GLN A 4 -11.54 -17.38 28.02
CA GLN A 4 -11.45 -18.17 26.79
C GLN A 4 -10.45 -17.51 25.83
N PRO A 5 -9.65 -18.29 25.10
CA PRO A 5 -8.72 -17.73 24.12
C PRO A 5 -9.50 -16.98 23.02
N PRO A 6 -8.92 -15.90 22.45
CA PRO A 6 -9.56 -15.16 21.36
C PRO A 6 -9.77 -16.07 20.14
N VAL A 7 -10.91 -15.89 19.47
CA VAL A 7 -11.20 -16.58 18.20
C VAL A 7 -10.20 -16.10 17.14
N LEU A 8 -9.59 -17.04 16.43
CA LEU A 8 -8.65 -16.72 15.36
C LEU A 8 -9.40 -16.53 14.04
N ILE A 9 -9.18 -15.38 13.40
CA ILE A 9 -9.63 -15.07 12.04
C ILE A 9 -8.40 -15.07 11.16
N SER A 10 -8.36 -15.99 10.20
CA SER A 10 -7.14 -16.21 9.40
C SER A 10 -7.40 -16.44 7.92
N THR A 11 -8.65 -16.35 7.46
CA THR A 11 -8.99 -16.43 6.04
C THR A 11 -9.76 -15.20 5.56
N PRO A 12 -9.55 -14.78 4.30
CA PRO A 12 -10.33 -13.71 3.68
C PRO A 12 -11.84 -13.98 3.67
N GLN A 13 -12.25 -15.25 3.50
CA GLN A 13 -13.67 -15.61 3.52
C GLN A 13 -14.30 -15.42 4.91
N GLN A 14 -13.59 -15.79 5.99
CA GLN A 14 -14.07 -15.53 7.36
C GLN A 14 -14.28 -14.03 7.59
N PHE A 15 -13.32 -13.20 7.17
CA PHE A 15 -13.45 -11.75 7.24
C PHE A 15 -14.69 -11.27 6.47
N HIS A 16 -14.84 -11.71 5.22
CA HIS A 16 -15.97 -11.30 4.37
C HIS A 16 -17.31 -11.62 5.00
N ASP A 17 -17.50 -12.87 5.44
CA ASP A 17 -18.74 -13.34 6.03
C ASP A 17 -19.09 -12.57 7.30
N MET A 18 -18.08 -12.26 8.12
CA MET A 18 -18.23 -11.47 9.34
C MET A 18 -18.54 -10.00 9.08
N VAL A 19 -17.98 -9.40 8.01
CA VAL A 19 -18.36 -8.04 7.64
C VAL A 19 -19.81 -8.00 7.17
N LEU A 20 -20.28 -9.00 6.42
CA LEU A 20 -21.68 -9.05 5.96
C LEU A 20 -22.68 -9.43 7.05
N ASN A 21 -22.23 -10.12 8.10
CA ASN A 21 -23.04 -10.60 9.22
C ASN A 21 -22.35 -10.23 10.54
N PRO A 22 -22.34 -8.95 10.95
CA PRO A 22 -21.53 -8.49 12.09
C PRO A 22 -21.89 -9.13 13.43
N GLU A 23 -23.10 -9.67 13.57
CA GLU A 23 -23.53 -10.42 14.75
C GLU A 23 -22.74 -11.73 14.94
N THR A 24 -22.05 -12.20 13.89
CA THR A 24 -21.14 -13.35 13.93
C THR A 24 -19.74 -12.99 14.41
N ILE A 25 -19.41 -11.69 14.53
CA ILE A 25 -18.12 -11.24 15.04
C ILE A 25 -18.04 -11.57 16.54
N PRO A 26 -17.06 -12.39 16.96
CA PRO A 26 -16.90 -12.77 18.36
C PRO A 26 -16.46 -11.57 19.21
N LYS A 27 -16.79 -11.58 20.50
CA LYS A 27 -16.40 -10.49 21.44
C LYS A 27 -14.89 -10.36 21.63
N GLN A 28 -14.15 -11.44 21.42
CA GLN A 28 -12.69 -11.50 21.52
C GLN A 28 -12.16 -12.28 20.33
N PHE A 29 -11.40 -11.62 19.47
CA PHE A 29 -10.73 -12.22 18.34
C PHE A 29 -9.33 -11.67 18.17
N ARG A 30 -8.59 -12.32 17.27
CA ARG A 30 -7.34 -11.84 16.71
C ARG A 30 -7.30 -12.15 15.24
N VAL A 31 -6.70 -11.27 14.44
CA VAL A 31 -6.43 -11.55 13.03
C VAL A 31 -4.98 -12.01 12.85
N GLU A 32 -4.76 -13.06 12.05
CA GLU A 32 -3.42 -13.49 11.64
C GLU A 32 -3.40 -13.78 10.13
N ASN A 33 -2.23 -13.60 9.50
CA ASN A 33 -2.00 -13.98 8.09
C ASN A 33 -2.89 -13.25 7.06
N LEU A 34 -3.52 -12.13 7.42
CA LEU A 34 -4.31 -11.31 6.50
C LEU A 34 -3.64 -9.96 6.29
N ILE A 35 -3.59 -9.53 5.05
CA ILE A 35 -3.22 -8.18 4.64
C ILE A 35 -4.37 -7.59 3.83
N GLY A 36 -4.50 -6.28 3.85
CA GLY A 36 -5.56 -5.61 3.12
C GLY A 36 -5.10 -4.37 2.37
N ARG A 37 -5.88 -4.00 1.36
CA ARG A 37 -5.64 -2.79 0.56
C ARG A 37 -6.94 -2.27 -0.02
N ILE A 38 -7.10 -0.94 -0.03
CA ILE A 38 -8.10 -0.31 -0.88
C ILE A 38 -7.50 -0.02 -2.25
N VAL A 39 -8.24 -0.41 -3.27
CA VAL A 39 -7.99 -0.05 -4.67
C VAL A 39 -9.09 0.88 -5.14
N LYS A 40 -8.76 1.81 -6.01
CA LYS A 40 -9.72 2.72 -6.63
C LYS A 40 -9.63 2.61 -8.15
N GLY A 41 -10.69 2.96 -8.83
CA GLY A 41 -10.70 3.01 -10.30
C GLY A 41 -12.03 3.54 -10.80
N ARG A 42 -12.08 4.00 -12.04
CA ARG A 42 -13.30 4.51 -12.64
C ARG A 42 -14.24 3.36 -12.96
N ARG A 43 -15.53 3.53 -12.64
CA ARG A 43 -16.56 2.48 -12.82
C ARG A 43 -16.69 2.03 -14.27
N ASP A 44 -16.37 2.91 -15.22
CA ASP A 44 -16.40 2.65 -16.67
C ASP A 44 -15.11 2.03 -17.23
N LYS A 45 -14.09 1.78 -16.39
CA LYS A 45 -12.79 1.22 -16.76
C LYS A 45 -12.40 0.00 -15.92
N PRO A 46 -12.86 -1.20 -16.30
CA PRO A 46 -12.50 -2.43 -15.61
C PRO A 46 -10.99 -2.68 -15.55
N GLU A 47 -10.23 -2.16 -16.51
CA GLU A 47 -8.78 -2.31 -16.57
C GLU A 47 -8.04 -1.70 -15.37
N GLU A 48 -8.61 -0.67 -14.74
CA GLU A 48 -8.06 -0.02 -13.53
C GLU A 48 -8.19 -0.90 -12.27
N PHE A 49 -8.91 -2.02 -12.37
CA PHE A 49 -9.07 -3.02 -11.30
C PHE A 49 -8.31 -4.32 -11.58
N LEU A 50 -7.45 -4.36 -12.60
CA LEU A 50 -6.72 -5.59 -12.95
C LEU A 50 -5.57 -5.90 -11.99
N GLN A 51 -5.06 -4.90 -11.27
CA GLN A 51 -3.92 -5.02 -10.36
C GLN A 51 -4.28 -4.51 -8.96
N LEU A 52 -3.30 -4.52 -8.05
CA LEU A 52 -3.47 -3.98 -6.70
C LEU A 52 -3.41 -2.45 -6.70
N THR A 53 -2.76 -1.82 -7.68
CA THR A 53 -2.81 -0.37 -7.89
C THR A 53 -3.66 -0.02 -9.11
N ASP A 54 -4.07 1.24 -9.20
CA ASP A 54 -4.74 1.83 -10.36
C ASP A 54 -3.78 2.26 -11.47
N ASP A 55 -2.47 2.24 -11.21
CA ASP A 55 -1.42 2.50 -12.19
C ASP A 55 -0.71 1.18 -12.56
N ALA A 56 -0.96 0.71 -13.78
CA ALA A 56 -0.37 -0.52 -14.29
C ALA A 56 1.17 -0.49 -14.43
N THR A 57 1.80 0.68 -14.28
CA THR A 57 3.25 0.85 -14.30
C THR A 57 3.89 0.74 -12.91
N ASP A 58 3.11 0.88 -11.85
CA ASP A 58 3.59 0.64 -10.48
C ASP A 58 3.94 -0.85 -10.34
N ARG A 59 5.13 -1.16 -9.84
CA ARG A 59 5.56 -2.55 -9.60
C ARG A 59 5.40 -2.98 -8.14
N THR A 60 4.96 -2.07 -7.28
CA THR A 60 4.78 -2.27 -5.83
C THR A 60 3.44 -1.72 -5.36
N ALA A 61 2.92 -2.24 -4.26
CA ALA A 61 1.63 -1.84 -3.69
C ALA A 61 1.69 -1.89 -2.16
N PHE A 62 1.38 -0.76 -1.53
CA PHE A 62 1.25 -0.64 -0.07
C PHE A 62 -0.01 -1.33 0.44
N MET A 63 0.08 -2.01 1.57
CA MET A 63 -1.00 -2.76 2.19
C MET A 63 -0.97 -2.50 3.70
N PHE A 64 -2.11 -2.65 4.37
CA PHE A 64 -2.15 -2.64 5.83
C PHE A 64 -2.15 -4.08 6.36
N GLY A 65 -1.63 -4.23 7.57
CA GLY A 65 -1.47 -5.50 8.25
C GLY A 65 -2.72 -6.06 8.91
N GLU A 66 -2.50 -7.11 9.67
CA GLU A 66 -3.51 -7.82 10.45
C GLU A 66 -4.26 -6.88 11.42
N ASP A 67 -3.57 -5.89 12.00
CA ASP A 67 -4.15 -4.88 12.89
C ASP A 67 -5.12 -3.94 12.18
N GLY A 68 -4.88 -3.65 10.90
CA GLY A 68 -5.84 -2.93 10.06
C GLY A 68 -7.09 -3.76 9.79
N VAL A 69 -6.91 -5.04 9.45
CA VAL A 69 -8.03 -5.98 9.22
C VAL A 69 -8.87 -6.17 10.49
N GLU A 70 -8.23 -6.27 11.65
CA GLU A 70 -8.90 -6.35 12.95
C GLU A 70 -9.79 -5.13 13.21
N LYS A 71 -9.25 -3.93 13.03
CA LYS A 71 -10.01 -2.68 13.19
C LYS A 71 -11.15 -2.53 12.18
N LEU A 72 -11.01 -3.07 10.97
CA LEU A 72 -12.12 -3.09 9.99
C LEU A 72 -13.30 -3.93 10.49
N LEU A 73 -13.04 -5.07 11.15
CA LEU A 73 -14.10 -5.87 11.79
C LEU A 73 -14.70 -5.15 12.99
N GLU A 74 -13.89 -4.48 13.80
CA GLU A 74 -14.40 -3.64 14.89
C GLU A 74 -15.31 -2.52 14.37
N ILE A 75 -14.97 -1.91 13.24
CA ILE A 75 -15.84 -0.94 12.55
C ILE A 75 -17.13 -1.64 12.11
N ALA A 76 -17.02 -2.76 11.39
CA ALA A 76 -18.20 -3.48 10.90
C ALA A 76 -19.18 -3.86 12.01
N ALA A 77 -18.69 -4.21 13.21
CA ALA A 77 -19.48 -4.54 14.38
C ALA A 77 -20.24 -3.35 15.01
N LYS A 78 -19.82 -2.10 14.76
CA LYS A 78 -20.45 -0.89 15.32
C LYS A 78 -21.67 -0.42 14.54
N PHE A 79 -21.76 -0.75 13.26
CA PHE A 79 -22.77 -0.18 12.36
C PHE A 79 -23.83 -1.21 11.99
N GLU A 80 -25.07 -0.73 11.80
CA GLU A 80 -26.15 -1.54 11.25
C GLU A 80 -25.87 -1.83 9.76
N HIS A 81 -26.16 -3.07 9.34
CA HIS A 81 -26.11 -3.48 7.94
C HIS A 81 -27.52 -3.60 7.42
N THR A 82 -27.76 -3.11 6.21
CA THR A 82 -29.04 -3.26 5.52
C THR A 82 -28.79 -4.08 4.26
N ASP A 83 -29.52 -5.19 4.11
CA ASP A 83 -29.48 -6.06 2.93
C ASP A 83 -28.07 -6.57 2.55
N GLY A 84 -27.24 -6.90 3.53
CA GLY A 84 -25.88 -7.41 3.29
C GLY A 84 -24.95 -6.38 2.64
N LYS A 85 -25.17 -5.09 2.93
CA LYS A 85 -24.30 -3.98 2.52
C LYS A 85 -23.82 -3.20 3.73
N LEU A 86 -22.55 -2.81 3.68
CA LEU A 86 -21.97 -1.85 4.61
C LEU A 86 -22.75 -0.52 4.52
N SER A 87 -23.07 0.05 5.68
CA SER A 87 -23.61 1.40 5.73
C SER A 87 -22.55 2.44 5.30
N ASN A 88 -23.00 3.58 4.78
CA ASN A 88 -22.11 4.66 4.37
C ASN A 88 -21.23 5.15 5.54
N GLY A 89 -21.75 5.12 6.77
CA GLY A 89 -20.99 5.46 7.98
C GLY A 89 -19.83 4.49 8.23
N ALA A 90 -20.08 3.19 8.11
CA ALA A 90 -19.03 2.18 8.22
C ALA A 90 -17.96 2.35 7.13
N ALA A 91 -18.39 2.51 5.87
CA ALA A 91 -17.46 2.69 4.75
C ALA A 91 -16.56 3.93 4.95
N LEU A 92 -17.12 5.07 5.38
CA LEU A 92 -16.34 6.27 5.68
C LEU A 92 -15.35 6.08 6.85
N GLU A 93 -15.74 5.38 7.91
CA GLU A 93 -14.81 5.08 9.03
C GLU A 93 -13.68 4.14 8.56
N MET A 94 -13.97 3.17 7.69
CA MET A 94 -12.96 2.30 7.07
C MET A 94 -11.99 3.08 6.18
N PHE A 95 -12.48 4.05 5.40
CA PHE A 95 -11.62 4.95 4.61
C PHE A 95 -10.70 5.78 5.50
N HIS A 96 -11.26 6.38 6.56
CA HIS A 96 -10.48 7.21 7.48
C HIS A 96 -9.41 6.40 8.20
N LEU A 97 -9.75 5.19 8.65
CA LEU A 97 -8.82 4.27 9.31
C LEU A 97 -7.54 4.05 8.52
N ILE A 98 -7.64 3.97 7.19
CA ILE A 98 -6.50 3.69 6.32
C ILE A 98 -5.95 4.94 5.62
N GLY A 99 -6.34 6.13 6.09
CA GLY A 99 -5.74 7.41 5.69
C GLY A 99 -6.39 8.12 4.51
N PHE A 100 -7.62 7.76 4.12
CA PHE A 100 -8.38 8.55 3.15
C PHE A 100 -9.14 9.68 3.85
N GLU A 101 -8.99 10.89 3.31
CA GLU A 101 -9.78 12.05 3.71
C GLU A 101 -11.20 11.97 3.11
N GLU A 102 -12.22 12.31 3.90
CA GLU A 102 -13.62 12.23 3.45
C GLU A 102 -13.89 13.11 2.22
N SER A 103 -13.30 14.30 2.17
CA SER A 103 -13.40 15.22 1.03
C SER A 103 -12.83 14.59 -0.24
N TYR A 104 -11.71 13.89 -0.13
CA TYR A 104 -11.09 13.16 -1.22
C TYR A 104 -11.99 12.02 -1.71
N VAL A 105 -12.55 11.21 -0.80
CA VAL A 105 -13.45 10.11 -1.15
C VAL A 105 -14.67 10.65 -1.90
N LYS A 106 -15.32 11.70 -1.38
CA LYS A 106 -16.47 12.35 -2.02
C LYS A 106 -16.14 12.93 -3.39
N GLU A 107 -15.00 13.60 -3.53
CA GLU A 107 -14.51 14.10 -4.81
C GLU A 107 -14.36 12.96 -5.82
N LYS A 108 -13.70 11.86 -5.44
CA LYS A 108 -13.49 10.72 -6.35
C LYS A 108 -14.80 10.05 -6.75
N ILE A 109 -15.73 9.85 -5.82
CA ILE A 109 -17.05 9.30 -6.13
C ILE A 109 -17.79 10.18 -7.15
N SER A 110 -17.74 11.51 -6.99
CA SER A 110 -18.32 12.45 -7.96
C SER A 110 -17.71 12.37 -9.36
N GLN A 111 -16.47 11.86 -9.46
CA GLN A 111 -15.72 11.63 -10.71
C GLN A 111 -15.94 10.21 -11.27
N ASN A 112 -17.02 9.53 -10.86
CA ASN A 112 -17.34 8.16 -11.26
C ASN A 112 -16.26 7.13 -10.86
N VAL A 113 -15.52 7.39 -9.78
CA VAL A 113 -14.59 6.43 -9.16
C VAL A 113 -15.33 5.55 -8.17
N ARG A 114 -14.98 4.26 -8.12
CA ARG A 114 -15.35 3.34 -7.04
C ARG A 114 -14.12 2.87 -6.30
N PHE A 115 -14.33 2.41 -5.08
CA PHE A 115 -13.31 1.85 -4.21
C PHE A 115 -13.64 0.39 -3.89
N GLU A 116 -12.61 -0.43 -3.82
CA GLU A 116 -12.70 -1.85 -3.53
C GLU A 116 -11.72 -2.19 -2.40
N LEU A 117 -12.24 -2.79 -1.33
CA LEU A 117 -11.44 -3.36 -0.27
C LEU A 117 -11.06 -4.79 -0.64
N LEU A 118 -9.78 -5.05 -0.79
CA LEU A 118 -9.22 -6.39 -0.92
C LEU A 118 -8.67 -6.85 0.42
N ILE A 119 -9.08 -8.03 0.87
CA ILE A 119 -8.41 -8.76 1.95
C ILE A 119 -7.81 -10.03 1.36
N ILE A 120 -6.54 -10.27 1.64
CA ILE A 120 -5.71 -11.29 1.00
C ILE A 120 -5.01 -12.10 2.08
N SER A 121 -4.97 -13.42 1.89
CA SER A 121 -4.11 -14.30 2.70
C SER A 121 -2.64 -14.08 2.36
N LYS A 122 -1.86 -13.62 3.35
CA LYS A 122 -0.43 -13.31 3.18
C LYS A 122 0.37 -14.53 2.72
N SER A 123 0.08 -15.71 3.28
CA SER A 123 0.71 -16.96 2.85
C SER A 123 0.35 -17.34 1.41
N SER A 124 -0.90 -17.15 0.99
CA SER A 124 -1.32 -17.44 -0.39
C SER A 124 -0.67 -16.46 -1.38
N PHE A 125 -0.59 -15.19 -0.99
CA PHE A 125 0.11 -14.14 -1.75
C PHE A 125 1.59 -14.46 -1.99
N MET A 126 2.27 -15.13 -1.06
CA MET A 126 3.67 -15.49 -1.26
C MET A 126 3.82 -16.83 -1.98
N ASN A 127 3.09 -17.84 -1.53
CA ASN A 127 3.32 -19.22 -1.97
C ASN A 127 2.64 -19.54 -3.30
N ASP A 128 1.40 -19.09 -3.49
CA ASP A 128 0.58 -19.51 -4.65
C ASP A 128 0.82 -18.61 -5.86
N SER A 129 0.99 -17.29 -5.65
CA SER A 129 1.31 -16.37 -6.75
C SER A 129 2.81 -16.18 -6.97
N GLY A 130 3.66 -16.76 -6.10
CA GLY A 130 5.12 -16.59 -6.14
C GLY A 130 5.56 -15.14 -5.94
N SER A 131 4.70 -14.30 -5.35
CA SER A 131 4.93 -12.88 -5.16
C SER A 131 5.62 -12.61 -3.83
N PHE A 132 5.99 -11.35 -3.61
CA PHE A 132 6.72 -10.96 -2.41
C PHE A 132 5.99 -9.84 -1.67
N VAL A 133 5.89 -9.97 -0.35
CA VAL A 133 5.34 -8.93 0.54
C VAL A 133 6.11 -8.96 1.86
N GLU A 134 6.48 -7.78 2.33
CA GLU A 134 7.20 -7.61 3.59
C GLU A 134 6.63 -6.44 4.38
N VAL A 135 6.95 -6.40 5.68
CA VAL A 135 6.69 -5.20 6.48
C VAL A 135 7.42 -4.03 5.82
N ALA A 136 6.74 -2.88 5.67
CA ALA A 136 7.26 -1.67 5.04
C ALA A 136 8.26 -0.95 5.97
N SER A 137 9.25 -1.70 6.45
CA SER A 137 10.43 -1.22 7.14
C SER A 137 11.55 -1.04 6.13
N TRP A 138 12.60 -0.28 6.48
CA TRP A 138 13.77 -0.15 5.59
C TRP A 138 14.41 -1.49 5.19
N ASP A 139 14.41 -2.48 6.09
CA ASP A 139 14.95 -3.80 5.79
C ASP A 139 14.01 -4.57 4.85
N GLY A 140 12.69 -4.50 5.08
CA GLY A 140 11.69 -5.09 4.18
C GLY A 140 11.67 -4.45 2.79
N ILE A 141 11.88 -3.13 2.70
CA ILE A 141 12.08 -2.44 1.41
C ILE A 141 13.32 -2.96 0.69
N CYS A 142 14.43 -3.15 1.40
CA CYS A 142 15.65 -3.70 0.80
C CYS A 142 15.36 -5.07 0.16
N SER A 143 14.72 -5.97 0.91
CA SER A 143 14.35 -7.31 0.40
C SER A 143 13.37 -7.24 -0.77
N LEU A 144 12.37 -6.35 -0.72
CA LEU A 144 11.45 -6.17 -1.84
C LEU A 144 12.16 -5.62 -3.08
N VAL A 145 13.08 -4.67 -2.92
CA VAL A 145 13.83 -4.08 -4.06
C VAL A 145 14.74 -5.11 -4.69
N GLU A 146 15.38 -5.99 -3.89
CA GLU A 146 16.13 -7.13 -4.40
C GLU A 146 15.26 -8.02 -5.29
N HIS A 147 14.05 -8.32 -4.85
CA HIS A 147 13.12 -9.18 -5.56
C HIS A 147 12.52 -8.52 -6.81
N VAL A 148 12.02 -7.29 -6.67
CA VAL A 148 11.26 -6.59 -7.71
C VAL A 148 12.19 -5.88 -8.69
N PHE A 149 13.27 -5.25 -8.22
CA PHE A 149 14.20 -4.43 -9.00
C PHE A 149 15.66 -4.90 -8.87
N PRO A 150 15.98 -6.16 -9.21
CA PRO A 150 17.29 -6.75 -8.92
C PRO A 150 18.47 -5.99 -9.54
N ARG A 151 18.27 -5.31 -10.67
CA ARG A 151 19.30 -4.48 -11.33
C ARG A 151 19.65 -3.21 -10.54
N ILE A 152 18.67 -2.65 -9.83
CA ILE A 152 18.80 -1.40 -9.07
C ILE A 152 19.20 -1.66 -7.62
N HIS A 153 18.85 -2.83 -7.07
CA HIS A 153 19.13 -3.20 -5.69
C HIS A 153 20.56 -2.88 -5.22
N PRO A 154 21.64 -3.29 -5.92
CA PRO A 154 23.00 -3.00 -5.48
C PRO A 154 23.34 -1.50 -5.41
N ILE A 155 22.64 -0.67 -6.18
CA ILE A 155 22.79 0.78 -6.18
C ILE A 155 22.07 1.35 -4.96
N CYS A 156 20.81 0.96 -4.73
CA CYS A 156 20.02 1.44 -3.60
C CYS A 156 20.61 1.08 -2.24
N CYS A 157 21.14 -0.14 -2.07
CA CYS A 157 21.68 -0.60 -0.79
C CYS A 157 22.79 0.29 -0.24
N LYS A 158 23.59 0.91 -1.12
CA LYS A 158 24.67 1.83 -0.71
C LYS A 158 24.16 3.05 0.06
N TYR A 159 22.89 3.41 -0.09
CA TYR A 159 22.29 4.62 0.48
C TYR A 159 21.33 4.33 1.64
N LEU A 160 21.10 3.07 2.01
CA LEU A 160 20.11 2.72 3.03
C LEU A 160 20.34 3.42 4.37
N ASP A 161 21.58 3.47 4.85
CA ASP A 161 21.90 4.12 6.12
C ASP A 161 21.64 5.64 6.08
N GLN A 162 21.90 6.28 4.94
CA GLN A 162 21.60 7.70 4.75
C GLN A 162 20.10 7.94 4.66
N LEU A 163 19.35 7.08 3.96
CA LEU A 163 17.89 7.15 3.87
C LEU A 163 17.23 6.95 5.23
N LYS A 164 17.77 6.08 6.08
CA LYS A 164 17.31 5.84 7.46
C LYS A 164 17.48 7.07 8.37
N THR A 165 18.46 7.92 8.08
CA THR A 165 18.88 9.03 8.96
C THR A 165 18.58 10.42 8.39
N THR A 166 18.15 10.51 7.14
CA THR A 166 17.79 11.77 6.47
C THR A 166 16.29 11.79 6.20
N THR A 167 15.60 12.78 6.74
CA THR A 167 14.14 12.91 6.56
C THR A 167 13.77 13.23 5.11
N PHE A 168 12.54 12.91 4.72
CA PHE A 168 12.04 13.30 3.40
C PHE A 168 12.10 14.82 3.18
N GLU A 169 11.77 15.62 4.20
CA GLU A 169 11.82 17.08 4.12
C GLU A 169 13.24 17.62 3.90
N GLU A 170 14.26 17.00 4.51
CA GLU A 170 15.66 17.36 4.26
C GLU A 170 16.09 17.02 2.83
N ILE A 171 15.69 15.85 2.31
CA ILE A 171 15.98 15.46 0.93
C ILE A 171 15.23 16.35 -0.06
N LYS A 172 13.96 16.69 0.23
CA LYS A 172 13.14 17.58 -0.59
C LYS A 172 13.78 18.97 -0.74
N LYS A 173 14.43 19.49 0.30
CA LYS A 173 15.19 20.76 0.22
C LYS A 173 16.42 20.69 -0.68
N MET A 174 16.92 19.49 -0.99
CA MET A 174 18.01 19.29 -1.97
C MET A 174 17.49 19.31 -3.41
N ALA A 175 16.19 19.14 -3.62
CA ALA A 175 15.56 19.11 -4.94
C ALA A 175 15.19 20.53 -5.38
N ASP A 176 15.36 20.79 -6.68
CA ASP A 176 14.88 21.99 -7.37
C ASP A 176 13.53 21.75 -8.08
N PHE A 177 12.81 20.69 -7.70
CA PHE A 177 11.54 20.26 -8.28
C PHE A 177 10.54 19.79 -7.22
N ASP A 178 9.26 19.74 -7.59
CA ASP A 178 8.18 19.22 -6.75
C ASP A 178 7.87 17.75 -7.06
N PHE A 179 7.95 16.88 -6.05
CA PHE A 179 7.70 15.45 -6.19
C PHE A 179 6.24 15.12 -6.56
N GLY A 180 5.29 15.90 -6.03
CA GLY A 180 3.85 15.72 -6.27
C GLY A 180 3.47 16.08 -7.71
N GLU A 181 4.03 17.16 -8.24
CA GLU A 181 3.86 17.58 -9.64
C GLU A 181 4.35 16.50 -10.59
N ILE A 182 5.57 16.01 -10.40
CA ILE A 182 6.16 14.95 -11.24
C ILE A 182 5.30 13.68 -11.19
N ARG A 183 4.85 13.26 -9.99
CA ARG A 183 3.98 12.07 -9.85
C ARG A 183 2.65 12.26 -10.57
N ARG A 184 2.09 13.48 -10.60
CA ARG A 184 0.84 13.77 -11.33
C ARG A 184 0.98 13.57 -12.84
N PHE A 185 2.12 13.93 -13.41
CA PHE A 185 2.42 13.70 -14.83
C PHE A 185 2.89 12.27 -15.11
N GLY A 186 3.37 11.56 -14.09
CA GLY A 186 3.78 10.15 -14.18
C GLY A 186 4.91 9.96 -15.17
N SER A 187 4.91 8.83 -15.88
CA SER A 187 5.96 8.44 -16.84
C SER A 187 6.20 9.44 -17.99
N SER A 188 5.24 10.34 -18.25
CA SER A 188 5.40 11.40 -19.24
C SER A 188 6.36 12.51 -18.79
N HIS A 189 6.63 12.64 -17.49
CA HIS A 189 7.51 13.67 -16.96
C HIS A 189 9.00 13.29 -17.11
N PRO A 190 9.88 14.19 -17.58
CA PRO A 190 11.32 13.92 -17.73
C PRO A 190 12.02 13.47 -16.44
N LEU A 191 11.55 13.90 -15.27
CA LEU A 191 12.10 13.53 -13.96
C LEU A 191 11.39 12.34 -13.27
N TYR A 192 10.38 11.73 -13.91
CA TYR A 192 9.76 10.53 -13.34
C TYR A 192 10.66 9.31 -13.54
N PHE A 193 11.03 8.64 -12.45
CA PHE A 193 11.88 7.45 -12.46
C PHE A 193 11.06 6.18 -12.29
N ASN A 194 10.94 5.41 -13.36
CA ASN A 194 10.71 3.97 -13.28
C ASN A 194 12.08 3.24 -13.27
N GLU A 195 12.06 1.91 -13.12
CA GLU A 195 13.30 1.10 -13.08
C GLU A 195 14.22 1.35 -14.27
N GLU A 196 13.68 1.25 -15.49
CA GLU A 196 14.48 1.31 -16.71
C GLU A 196 15.14 2.69 -16.88
N LYS A 197 14.36 3.75 -16.66
CA LYS A 197 14.86 5.12 -16.77
C LYS A 197 15.88 5.45 -15.68
N PHE A 198 15.67 4.96 -14.46
CA PHE A 198 16.65 5.14 -13.38
C PHE A 198 17.94 4.36 -13.64
N PHE A 199 17.85 3.15 -14.19
CA PHE A 199 19.01 2.34 -14.53
C PHE A 199 19.87 3.02 -15.60
N GLU A 200 19.25 3.48 -16.69
CA GLU A 200 19.96 4.19 -17.76
C GLU A 200 20.55 5.51 -17.27
N TYR A 201 19.83 6.26 -16.41
CA TYR A 201 20.37 7.45 -15.74
C TYR A 201 21.63 7.15 -14.94
N CYS A 202 21.63 6.08 -14.14
CA CYS A 202 22.81 5.67 -13.36
C CYS A 202 23.99 5.28 -14.27
N LYS A 203 23.73 4.53 -15.34
CA LYS A 203 24.75 4.17 -16.33
C LYS A 203 25.35 5.39 -17.01
N GLU A 204 24.51 6.34 -17.44
CA GLU A 204 24.95 7.56 -18.11
C GLU A 204 25.81 8.42 -17.18
N LYS A 205 25.39 8.64 -15.93
CA LYS A 205 26.19 9.36 -14.92
C LYS A 205 27.57 8.73 -14.74
N LYS A 206 27.61 7.41 -14.63
CA LYS A 206 28.87 6.68 -14.46
C LYS A 206 29.77 6.81 -15.69
N LEU A 207 29.20 6.70 -16.89
CA LEU A 207 29.95 6.72 -18.13
C LEU A 207 30.45 8.13 -18.51
N THR A 208 29.61 9.14 -18.35
CA THR A 208 29.87 10.50 -18.87
C THR A 208 30.55 11.40 -17.84
N LYS A 209 30.23 11.23 -16.56
CA LYS A 209 30.71 12.10 -15.47
C LYS A 209 31.58 11.36 -14.46
N ASN A 210 31.68 10.03 -14.57
CA ASN A 210 32.30 9.19 -13.53
C ASN A 210 31.67 9.40 -12.14
N GLU A 211 30.38 9.72 -12.11
CA GLU A 211 29.61 9.99 -10.89
C GLU A 211 28.73 8.78 -10.53
N GLU A 212 28.47 8.61 -9.24
CA GLU A 212 27.41 7.74 -8.72
C GLU A 212 26.11 8.56 -8.56
N PRO A 213 24.93 7.92 -8.47
CA PRO A 213 23.70 8.63 -8.10
C PRO A 213 23.83 9.30 -6.72
N SER A 214 23.08 10.36 -6.48
CA SER A 214 23.02 11.05 -5.19
C SER A 214 21.95 10.44 -4.28
N LEU A 215 21.93 10.82 -2.99
CA LEU A 215 20.84 10.45 -2.07
C LEU A 215 19.47 10.91 -2.59
N LEU A 216 19.41 12.12 -3.18
CA LEU A 216 18.20 12.63 -3.81
C LEU A 216 17.74 11.71 -4.94
N ASP A 217 18.65 11.33 -5.85
CA ASP A 217 18.33 10.44 -6.98
C ASP A 217 17.69 9.11 -6.51
N ILE A 218 18.27 8.53 -5.45
CA ILE A 218 17.79 7.27 -4.87
C ILE A 218 16.44 7.46 -4.20
N ARG A 219 16.24 8.56 -3.45
CA ARG A 219 14.94 8.86 -2.84
C ARG A 219 13.87 9.12 -3.90
N THR A 220 14.23 9.75 -5.01
CA THR A 220 13.37 9.98 -6.19
C THR A 220 12.95 8.66 -6.83
N PHE A 221 13.87 7.72 -7.01
CA PHE A 221 13.52 6.37 -7.44
C PHE A 221 12.54 5.69 -6.47
N PHE A 222 12.83 5.69 -5.17
CA PHE A 222 11.94 5.10 -4.16
C PHE A 222 10.55 5.74 -4.11
N TYR A 223 10.48 7.05 -4.31
CA TYR A 223 9.22 7.78 -4.31
C TYR A 223 8.33 7.39 -5.50
N TYR A 224 8.90 7.30 -6.71
CA TYR A 224 8.11 7.01 -7.91
C TYR A 224 7.94 5.51 -8.22
N ALA A 225 8.99 4.71 -8.11
CA ALA A 225 8.96 3.29 -8.48
C ALA A 225 8.45 2.39 -7.34
N CYS A 226 8.71 2.77 -6.09
CA CYS A 226 8.30 2.01 -4.90
C CYS A 226 7.10 2.65 -4.16
N GLY A 227 6.65 3.83 -4.60
CA GLY A 227 5.53 4.54 -3.97
C GLY A 227 5.80 5.05 -2.56
N MET A 228 7.06 5.14 -2.13
CA MET A 228 7.43 5.55 -0.76
C MET A 228 7.27 7.07 -0.61
N ARG A 229 6.11 7.51 -0.12
CA ARG A 229 5.72 8.93 -0.08
C ARG A 229 6.32 9.69 1.10
N GLU A 230 5.89 10.93 1.29
CA GLU A 230 6.41 11.89 2.27
C GLU A 230 6.29 11.37 3.71
N LEU A 231 5.20 10.64 4.00
CA LEU A 231 4.90 10.12 5.34
C LEU A 231 5.55 8.76 5.63
N TYR A 232 6.28 8.18 4.67
CA TYR A 232 6.98 6.91 4.88
C TYR A 232 8.17 7.11 5.83
N SER A 233 8.15 6.40 6.97
CA SER A 233 9.19 6.41 8.01
C SER A 233 10.17 5.23 7.89
N GLY A 234 9.72 4.11 7.32
CA GLY A 234 10.44 2.85 7.26
C GLY A 234 10.62 2.12 8.58
N ASP A 235 9.71 2.32 9.53
CA ASP A 235 9.61 1.51 10.75
C ASP A 235 8.47 0.47 10.69
N GLY A 236 7.81 0.30 9.54
CA GLY A 236 6.71 -0.65 9.34
C GLY A 236 5.34 -0.17 9.80
N TRP A 237 5.15 1.14 10.00
CA TRP A 237 3.88 1.72 10.40
C TRP A 237 3.49 2.90 9.53
N THR A 238 2.18 3.12 9.34
CA THR A 238 1.66 4.33 8.71
C THR A 238 1.72 5.51 9.68
N TYR A 239 1.79 6.72 9.12
CA TYR A 239 1.76 7.97 9.89
C TYR A 239 0.80 8.97 9.26
N THR A 240 0.13 9.75 10.09
CA THR A 240 -0.57 10.96 9.64
C THR A 240 0.41 12.12 9.44
N GLU A 241 -0.03 13.20 8.80
CA GLU A 241 0.77 14.43 8.66
C GLU A 241 1.19 15.05 10.00
N LYS A 242 0.45 14.74 11.08
CA LYS A 242 0.78 15.18 12.46
C LYS A 242 1.78 14.24 13.16
N GLY A 243 2.30 13.23 12.47
CA GLY A 243 3.21 12.24 13.03
C GLY A 243 2.54 11.22 13.95
N VAL A 244 1.20 11.11 13.92
CA VAL A 244 0.49 10.08 14.69
C VAL A 244 0.65 8.73 14.00
N LYS A 245 1.22 7.76 14.73
CA LYS A 245 1.37 6.37 14.29
C LYS A 245 0.01 5.69 14.10
N GLY A 246 -0.16 5.01 12.97
CA GLY A 246 -1.39 4.34 12.55
C GLY A 246 -1.28 2.81 12.56
N LEU A 247 -1.48 2.20 11.40
CA LEU A 247 -1.55 0.75 11.18
C LEU A 247 -0.18 0.19 10.84
N LYS A 248 0.02 -1.12 11.03
CA LYS A 248 1.17 -1.79 10.41
C LYS A 248 1.05 -1.67 8.91
N GLU A 249 2.15 -1.29 8.29
CA GLU A 249 2.27 -1.09 6.87
C GLU A 249 3.12 -2.19 6.26
N TYR A 250 2.66 -2.73 5.15
CA TYR A 250 3.34 -3.72 4.33
C TYR A 250 3.53 -3.17 2.93
N LEU A 251 4.61 -3.59 2.27
CA LEU A 251 4.84 -3.32 0.86
C LEU A 251 5.02 -4.64 0.14
N GLY A 252 4.19 -4.87 -0.89
CA GLY A 252 4.28 -6.05 -1.72
C GLY A 252 4.42 -5.72 -3.20
N GLN A 253 4.66 -6.76 -4.00
CA GLN A 253 4.66 -6.64 -5.44
C GLN A 253 3.25 -6.30 -5.95
N ASN A 254 3.17 -5.37 -6.89
CA ASN A 254 1.91 -5.11 -7.59
C ASN A 254 1.67 -6.22 -8.62
N ILE A 255 0.79 -7.16 -8.28
CA ILE A 255 0.45 -8.28 -9.16
C ILE A 255 -0.95 -8.14 -9.73
N LYS A 256 -1.24 -8.92 -10.78
CA LYS A 256 -2.59 -9.00 -11.30
C LYS A 256 -3.49 -9.70 -10.29
N ARG A 257 -4.71 -9.21 -10.13
CA ARG A 257 -5.68 -9.82 -9.23
C ARG A 257 -6.06 -11.24 -9.61
N SER A 258 -5.99 -11.57 -10.91
CA SER A 258 -6.18 -12.94 -11.39
C SER A 258 -5.12 -13.94 -10.87
N GLN A 259 -4.03 -13.46 -10.26
CA GLN A 259 -3.01 -14.29 -9.64
C GLN A 259 -3.27 -14.49 -8.14
N LEU A 260 -4.22 -13.78 -7.54
CA LEU A 260 -4.60 -13.94 -6.13
C LEU A 260 -5.48 -15.19 -6.00
N VAL A 261 -5.04 -16.16 -5.20
CA VAL A 261 -5.77 -17.41 -5.00
C VAL A 261 -6.74 -17.30 -3.83
N ASP A 262 -6.25 -16.93 -2.65
CA ASP A 262 -7.07 -16.76 -1.44
C ASP A 262 -7.23 -15.27 -1.10
N HIS A 263 -8.33 -14.68 -1.60
CA HIS A 263 -8.69 -13.29 -1.37
C HIS A 263 -10.20 -13.08 -1.42
N THR A 264 -10.66 -11.98 -0.80
CA THR A 264 -12.01 -11.44 -1.00
C THR A 264 -11.93 -10.01 -1.48
N CYS A 265 -12.99 -9.55 -2.16
CA CYS A 265 -13.15 -8.19 -2.64
C CYS A 265 -14.53 -7.67 -2.26
N MET A 266 -14.57 -6.48 -1.67
CA MET A 266 -15.81 -5.81 -1.28
C MET A 266 -15.84 -4.41 -1.87
N HIS A 267 -17.00 -4.01 -2.40
CA HIS A 267 -17.22 -2.61 -2.77
C HIS A 267 -17.42 -1.77 -1.52
N LEU A 268 -16.67 -0.67 -1.42
CA LEU A 268 -16.90 0.37 -0.42
C LEU A 268 -17.71 1.49 -1.07
N ASP A 269 -18.99 1.21 -1.29
CA ASP A 269 -19.94 2.21 -1.79
C ASP A 269 -20.31 3.18 -0.66
N VAL A 270 -20.26 4.49 -0.95
CA VAL A 270 -20.68 5.60 -0.06
C VAL A 270 -21.68 6.47 -0.80
#